data_AF-A0A658BNH5-F1
#
_entry.id   AF-A0A658BNH5-F1
#
_cell.length_a   1.000
_cell.length_b   1.000
_cell.length_c   1.000
_cell.angle_alpha   90.00
_cell.angle_beta   90.00
_cell.angle_gamma   90.00
#
_symmetry.space_group_name_H-M   'P 1'
#
loop_
_entity.id
_entity.type
_entity.pdbx_description
1 polymer ?
#
loop_
_entity_poly.entity_id
_entity_poly.type
_entity_poly.pdbx_seq_one_letter_code
_entity_poly.pdbx_strand_id
1 'polypeptide(L)' 'LGLDPDRARSFHDETLPKDSSKVAHFCSMCGPQFCSMKISQDVRDYAEKGMQEKSAEFVKAGAEVYHKA' A
#
# COMPACT_ATOMS: atom_id res chain seq x y z
N LEU A 1 -12.61 -8.78 -10.73
CA LEU A 1 -13.65 -8.53 -11.75
C LEU A 1 -14.98 -8.94 -11.14
N GLY A 2 -15.93 -8.01 -10.98
CA GLY A 2 -17.25 -8.32 -10.46
C GLY A 2 -18.09 -9.10 -11.47
N LEU A 3 -19.10 -9.83 -11.00
CA LEU A 3 -20.03 -10.56 -11.85
C LEU A 3 -20.76 -9.63 -12.85
N ASP A 4 -21.13 -8.44 -12.38
CA ASP A 4 -21.68 -7.35 -13.18
C ASP A 4 -20.73 -6.14 -13.07
N PRO A 5 -19.80 -5.98 -14.02
CA PRO A 5 -18.80 -4.92 -13.97
C PRO A 5 -19.39 -3.53 -14.27
N ASP A 6 -20.48 -3.44 -15.03
CA ASP A 6 -21.13 -2.18 -15.35
C ASP A 6 -21.82 -1.58 -14.12
N ARG A 7 -22.56 -2.41 -13.38
CA ARG A 7 -23.18 -1.99 -12.11
C ARG A 7 -22.14 -1.63 -11.05
N ALA A 8 -21.04 -2.36 -10.98
CA ALA A 8 -19.97 -2.04 -10.04
C ALA A 8 -19.35 -0.66 -10.34
N ARG A 9 -19.16 -0.33 -11.63
CA ARG A 9 -18.67 0.99 -12.05
C ARG A 9 -19.69 2.09 -11.77
N SER A 10 -20.98 1.86 -12.04
CA SER A 10 -22.00 2.88 -11.82
C SER A 10 -22.07 3.32 -10.36
N PHE A 11 -22.04 2.38 -9.41
CA PHE A 11 -22.08 2.69 -7.97
C PHE A 11 -20.81 3.41 -7.48
N HIS A 12 -19.65 3.08 -8.02
CA HIS A 12 -18.42 3.84 -7.74
C HIS A 12 -18.54 5.29 -8.24
N ASP A 13 -19.05 5.47 -9.46
CA ASP A 13 -19.06 6.75 -10.18
C ASP A 13 -20.16 7.70 -9.71
N GLU A 14 -21.20 7.20 -9.04
CA GLU A 14 -22.22 8.02 -8.39
C GLU A 14 -21.62 9.09 -7.45
N THR A 15 -20.52 8.76 -6.79
CA THR A 15 -19.84 9.66 -5.84
C THR A 15 -18.45 10.11 -6.30
N LEU A 16 -17.83 9.36 -7.22
CA LEU A 16 -16.49 9.61 -7.74
C LEU A 16 -16.44 9.51 -9.28
N PRO A 17 -17.09 10.44 -10.02
CA PRO A 17 -17.27 10.31 -11.46
C PRO A 17 -16.00 10.59 -12.28
N LYS A 18 -15.00 11.28 -11.71
CA LYS A 18 -13.80 11.70 -12.44
C LYS A 18 -12.95 10.48 -12.82
N ASP A 19 -12.33 10.52 -14.01
CA ASP A 19 -11.43 9.46 -14.47
C ASP A 19 -10.23 9.26 -13.53
N SER A 20 -9.75 10.36 -12.90
CA SER A 20 -8.71 10.29 -11.87
C SER A 20 -9.09 9.41 -10.68
N SER A 21 -10.37 9.26 -10.39
CA SER A 21 -10.84 8.43 -9.27
C SER A 21 -10.74 6.93 -9.57
N LYS A 22 -10.68 6.53 -10.85
CA LYS A 22 -10.52 5.10 -11.25
C LYS A 22 -9.14 4.54 -10.93
N VAL A 23 -8.16 5.44 -10.76
CA VAL A 23 -6.77 5.11 -10.41
C VAL A 23 -6.41 5.60 -9.00
N ALA A 24 -7.35 6.21 -8.29
CA ALA A 24 -7.11 6.68 -6.95
C ALA A 24 -7.00 5.52 -5.96
N HIS A 25 -6.05 5.61 -5.02
CA HIS A 25 -5.89 4.64 -3.95
C HIS A 25 -6.90 4.86 -2.80
N PHE A 26 -8.17 5.11 -3.12
CA PHE A 26 -9.28 5.17 -2.18
C PHE A 26 -10.63 5.06 -2.93
N CYS A 27 -11.68 4.66 -2.20
CA CYS A 27 -13.07 4.78 -2.64
C CYS A 27 -13.82 5.80 -1.77
N SER A 28 -15.07 6.11 -2.12
CA SER A 28 -15.89 7.09 -1.42
C SER A 28 -16.24 6.71 0.03
N MET A 29 -16.09 5.45 0.42
CA MET A 29 -16.42 4.99 1.78
C MET A 29 -15.47 5.56 2.84
N CYS A 30 -14.16 5.55 2.58
CA CYS A 30 -13.14 5.95 3.56
C CYS A 30 -12.41 7.25 3.18
N GLY A 31 -12.47 7.64 1.90
CA GLY A 31 -11.78 8.81 1.40
C GLY A 31 -10.25 8.69 1.42
N PRO A 32 -9.54 9.76 1.00
CA PRO A 32 -8.10 9.71 0.73
C PRO A 32 -7.21 9.57 1.96
N GLN A 33 -7.70 9.97 3.14
CA GLN A 33 -6.94 9.98 4.39
C GLN A 33 -7.07 8.69 5.20
N PHE A 34 -8.18 7.95 5.05
CA PHE A 34 -8.52 6.83 5.93
C PHE A 34 -8.74 5.50 5.19
N CYS A 35 -8.33 5.40 3.93
CA CYS A 35 -8.38 4.14 3.20
C CYS A 35 -7.42 3.13 3.83
N SER A 36 -7.97 2.11 4.50
CA SER A 36 -7.22 1.07 5.21
C SER A 36 -6.22 0.33 4.32
N MET A 37 -6.60 0.06 3.06
CA MET A 37 -5.73 -0.61 2.10
C MET A 37 -4.51 0.25 1.74
N LYS A 38 -4.70 1.55 1.50
CA LYS A 38 -3.60 2.49 1.22
C LYS A 38 -2.65 2.60 2.40
N ILE A 39 -3.19 2.84 3.60
CA ILE A 39 -2.39 2.94 4.83
C ILE A 39 -1.58 1.66 5.05
N SER A 40 -2.18 0.50 4.83
CA SER A 40 -1.48 -0.78 4.96
C SER A 40 -0.35 -0.92 3.95
N GLN A 41 -0.54 -0.44 2.71
CA GLN A 41 0.52 -0.43 1.70
C GLN A 41 1.65 0.52 2.11
N ASP A 42 1.34 1.74 2.54
CA ASP A 42 2.34 2.72 2.98
C ASP A 42 3.21 2.18 4.14
N VAL A 43 2.59 1.47 5.09
CA VAL A 43 3.31 0.81 6.21
C VAL A 43 4.20 -0.33 5.73
N ARG A 44 3.74 -1.14 4.77
CA ARG A 44 4.54 -2.21 4.17
C ARG A 44 5.75 -1.67 3.42
N ASP A 45 5.56 -0.62 2.62
CA ASP A 45 6.64 0.02 1.87
C ASP A 45 7.68 0.65 2.80
N TYR A 46 7.23 1.23 3.91
CA TYR A 46 8.12 1.71 4.96
C TYR A 46 8.92 0.58 5.60
N ALA A 47 8.26 -0.52 5.97
CA ALA A 47 8.92 -1.68 6.57
C ALA A 47 9.92 -2.33 5.59
N GLU A 48 9.58 -2.41 4.30
CA GLU A 48 10.47 -2.93 3.27
C GLU A 48 11.75 -2.11 3.15
N LYS A 49 11.66 -0.77 3.17
CA LYS A 49 12.85 0.11 3.19
C LYS A 49 13.72 -0.16 4.41
N GLY A 50 13.11 -0.26 5.60
CA GLY A 50 13.84 -0.60 6.83
C GLY A 50 14.53 -1.97 6.75
N MET A 51 13.89 -2.96 6.11
CA MET A 51 14.48 -4.28 5.89
C MET A 51 15.66 -4.24 4.92
N GLN A 52 15.60 -3.43 3.86
CA GLN A 52 16.73 -3.24 2.93
C GLN A 52 17.92 -2.58 3.64
N GLU A 53 17.66 -1.55 4.46
CA GLU A 53 18.69 -0.89 5.27
C GLU A 53 19.36 -1.88 6.24
N LYS A 54 18.56 -2.68 6.95
CA LYS A 54 19.08 -3.70 7.88
C LYS A 54 19.82 -4.82 7.17
N SER A 55 19.39 -5.20 5.98
CA SER A 55 20.11 -6.18 5.15
C SER A 55 21.48 -5.64 4.75
N ALA A 56 21.57 -4.38 4.33
CA ALA A 56 22.84 -3.74 4.00
C ALA A 56 23.75 -3.57 5.23
N GLU A 57 23.19 -3.24 6.40
CA GLU A 57 23.91 -3.18 7.67
C GLU A 57 24.47 -4.55 8.06
N PHE A 58 23.67 -5.60 7.97
CA PHE A 58 24.09 -6.98 8.26
C PHE A 58 25.28 -7.42 7.40
N VAL A 59 25.21 -7.17 6.09
CA VAL A 59 26.32 -7.47 5.17
C VAL A 59 27.57 -6.68 5.52
N LYS A 60 27.44 -5.38 5.84
CA LYS A 60 28.57 -4.53 6.25
C LYS A 60 29.18 -4.95 7.58
N ALA A 61 28.38 -5.48 8.50
CA ALA A 61 28.82 -6.00 9.80
C ALA A 61 29.45 -7.40 9.72
N GLY A 62 29.72 -7.91 8.52
CA GLY A 62 30.38 -9.20 8.30
C GLY A 62 29.43 -10.39 8.10
N ALA A 63 28.13 -10.14 7.96
CA ALA A 63 27.09 -11.16 7.80
C ALA A 63 27.07 -12.21 8.94
N GLU A 64 27.42 -11.78 10.15
CA GLU A 64 27.40 -12.61 11.35
C GLU A 64 26.09 -12.45 12.11
N VAL A 65 25.45 -13.56 12.46
CA VAL A 65 24.20 -13.55 13.26
C VAL A 65 24.48 -13.24 14.74
N TYR A 66 25.68 -13.56 15.22
CA TYR A 66 26.07 -13.39 16.62
C TYR A 66 27.31 -12.51 16.70
N HIS A 67 27.22 -11.39 17.40
CA HIS A 67 28.37 -10.54 17.73
C HIS A 67 28.85 -10.85 19.14
N LYS A 68 30.16 -10.84 19.37
CA LYS A 68 30.72 -10.92 20.74
C LYS A 68 30.30 -9.65 21.51
N ALA A 69 29.69 -9.86 22.67
CA ALA A 69 29.33 -8.82 23.62
C ALA A 69 30.56 -8.09 24.17
#